data_AF-A0AB38RM37-F1
#
_entry.id   AF-A0AB38RM37-F1
#
_cell.length_a   1.000
_cell.length_b   1.000
_cell.length_c   1.000
_cell.angle_alpha   90.00
_cell.angle_beta   90.00
_cell.angle_gamma   90.00
#
_symmetry.space_group_name_H-M   'P 1'
#
loop_
_entity.id
_entity.type
_entity.pdbx_description
1 polymer ?
#
loop_
_entity_poly.entity_id
_entity_poly.type
_entity_poly.pdbx_seq_one_letter_code
_entity_poly.pdbx_strand_id
1 'polypeptide(L)'
;MRNSTPSAAQDDSTKPWLHDDHWTTGDKAWWILVTGNEISRTMVEIVSPADGTVRDPEVTYNDGVFRASGKFESIRHRGDSCAPCGDSVFEMLAAGQDAWAGYWMQE
;
A
#
# COMPACT_ATOMS: atom_id res chain seq x y z
N MET A 1 -5.48 11.41 42.47
CA MET A 1 -5.18 12.17 41.23
C MET A 1 -4.58 11.17 40.24
N ARG A 2 -5.27 10.90 39.12
CA ARG A 2 -4.83 9.88 38.15
C ARG A 2 -3.68 10.45 37.32
N ASN A 3 -2.51 9.81 37.41
CA ASN A 3 -1.41 10.00 36.46
C ASN A 3 -1.88 9.47 35.11
N SER A 4 -2.14 10.35 34.16
CA SER A 4 -2.28 9.98 32.76
C SER A 4 -0.99 10.36 32.05
N THR A 5 -0.05 9.42 32.01
CA THR A 5 1.06 9.46 31.05
C THR A 5 0.47 9.10 29.69
N PRO A 6 0.61 9.92 28.63
CA PRO A 6 0.29 9.46 27.29
C PRO A 6 1.32 8.41 26.91
N SER A 7 0.86 7.16 26.80
CA SER A 7 1.66 6.04 26.32
C SER A 7 1.77 6.14 24.80
N ALA A 8 3.00 6.25 24.29
CA ALA A 8 3.42 5.91 22.92
C ALA A 8 2.47 6.34 21.78
N ALA A 9 2.42 7.64 21.49
CA ALA A 9 2.01 8.16 20.18
C ALA A 9 3.26 8.69 19.46
N GLN A 10 4.26 7.84 19.29
CA GLN A 10 5.47 8.14 18.53
C GLN A 10 5.57 7.09 17.43
N ASP A 11 5.70 7.58 16.19
CA ASP A 11 6.13 6.88 14.96
C ASP A 11 5.10 6.43 13.89
N ASP A 12 3.86 6.94 13.90
CA ASP A 12 2.84 6.50 12.92
C ASP A 12 2.62 7.43 11.71
N SER A 13 3.20 8.63 11.68
CA SER A 13 3.03 9.54 10.53
C SER A 13 3.86 9.15 9.31
N THR A 14 4.90 8.32 9.49
CA THR A 14 5.84 7.95 8.43
C THR A 14 5.37 6.73 7.63
N LYS A 15 4.43 5.95 8.16
CA LYS A 15 3.87 4.76 7.52
C LYS A 15 2.33 4.72 7.60
N PRO A 16 1.63 5.77 7.12
CA PRO A 16 0.19 5.89 7.30
C PRO A 16 -0.59 4.73 6.65
N TRP A 17 -0.03 4.09 5.61
CA TRP A 17 -0.60 2.91 4.96
C TRP A 17 -0.81 1.70 5.88
N LEU A 18 -0.21 1.64 7.07
CA LEU A 18 -0.45 0.56 8.03
C LEU A 18 -1.79 0.69 8.78
N HIS A 19 -2.46 1.84 8.68
CA HIS A 19 -3.69 2.12 9.42
C HIS A 19 -4.94 1.95 8.57
N ASP A 20 -5.96 1.31 9.12
CA ASP A 20 -7.21 1.05 8.39
C ASP A 20 -7.96 2.36 8.04
N ASP A 21 -7.81 3.42 8.84
CA ASP A 21 -8.43 4.74 8.62
C ASP A 21 -7.72 5.59 7.55
N HIS A 22 -6.55 5.15 7.10
CA HIS A 22 -5.86 5.75 5.97
C HIS A 22 -6.50 5.38 4.63
N TRP A 23 -7.25 4.27 4.58
CA TRP A 23 -7.79 3.70 3.36
C TRP A 23 -9.29 3.92 3.26
N THR A 24 -9.76 4.19 2.04
CA THR A 24 -11.18 4.22 1.68
C THR A 24 -11.48 3.11 0.69
N THR A 25 -12.65 2.47 0.82
CA THR A 25 -13.14 1.54 -0.21
C THR A 25 -13.19 2.24 -1.57
N GLY A 26 -12.61 1.62 -2.59
CA GLY A 26 -12.47 2.16 -3.94
C GLY A 26 -11.11 2.83 -4.21
N ASP A 27 -10.27 3.02 -3.19
CA ASP A 27 -8.93 3.59 -3.37
C ASP A 27 -8.10 2.76 -4.35
N LYS A 28 -7.41 3.44 -5.27
CA LYS A 28 -6.48 2.81 -6.22
C LYS A 28 -5.08 2.83 -5.63
N ALA A 29 -4.46 1.66 -5.57
CA ALA A 29 -3.19 1.46 -4.88
C ALA A 29 -2.26 0.56 -5.70
N TRP A 30 -0.97 0.64 -5.37
CA TRP A 30 0.03 -0.33 -5.77
C TRP A 30 0.14 -1.41 -4.71
N TRP A 31 -0.04 -2.67 -5.11
CA TRP A 31 0.46 -3.82 -4.36
C TRP A 31 1.90 -4.08 -4.79
N ILE A 32 2.83 -3.88 -3.88
CA ILE A 32 4.27 -3.96 -4.09
C ILE A 32 4.78 -5.32 -3.63
N LEU A 33 5.45 -6.05 -4.51
CA LEU A 33 6.18 -7.27 -4.17
C LEU A 33 7.67 -7.00 -4.29
N VAL A 34 8.42 -7.33 -3.23
CA VAL A 34 9.88 -7.21 -3.19
C VAL A 34 10.48 -8.61 -3.19
N THR A 35 11.27 -8.94 -4.22
CA THR A 35 11.95 -10.23 -4.37
C THR A 35 13.44 -10.02 -4.56
N GLY A 36 14.23 -10.15 -3.49
CA GLY A 36 15.65 -9.81 -3.52
C GLY A 36 15.85 -8.32 -3.79
N ASN A 37 16.47 -7.98 -4.92
CA ASN A 37 16.65 -6.60 -5.38
C ASN A 37 15.58 -6.16 -6.38
N GLU A 38 14.62 -7.02 -6.69
CA GLU A 38 13.57 -6.77 -7.65
C GLU A 38 12.32 -6.23 -6.96
N ILE A 39 11.71 -5.21 -7.57
CA ILE A 39 10.42 -4.68 -7.14
C ILE A 39 9.44 -4.80 -8.30
N SER A 40 8.29 -5.39 -8.03
CA SER A 40 7.14 -5.40 -8.93
C SER A 40 5.94 -4.72 -8.26
N ARG A 41 5.06 -4.14 -9.08
CA ARG A 41 3.91 -3.34 -8.64
C ARG A 41 2.67 -3.76 -9.40
N THR A 42 1.64 -4.19 -8.71
CA THR A 42 0.35 -4.56 -9.33
C THR A 42 -0.71 -3.53 -8.94
N MET A 43 -1.53 -3.08 -9.88
CA MET A 43 -2.61 -2.15 -9.54
C MET A 43 -3.72 -2.91 -8.82
N VAL A 44 -4.18 -2.38 -7.69
CA VAL A 44 -5.31 -2.92 -6.95
C VAL A 44 -6.28 -1.83 -6.53
N GLU A 45 -7.51 -2.24 -6.25
CA GLU A 45 -8.53 -1.43 -5.60
C GLU A 45 -8.76 -1.91 -4.17
N ILE A 46 -8.84 -1.01 -3.20
CA ILE A 46 -9.21 -1.38 -1.82
C ILE A 46 -10.69 -1.75 -1.77
N VAL A 47 -11.01 -2.97 -1.37
CA VAL A 47 -12.40 -3.44 -1.25
C VAL A 47 -12.93 -3.22 0.16
N SER A 48 -12.17 -3.63 1.17
CA SER A 48 -12.51 -3.46 2.59
C SER A 48 -11.24 -3.15 3.38
N PRO A 49 -11.06 -1.90 3.84
CA PRO A 49 -9.99 -1.52 4.74
C PRO A 49 -9.94 -2.39 6.00
N ALA A 50 -11.09 -2.58 6.65
CA ALA A 50 -11.19 -3.32 7.92
C ALA A 50 -10.76 -4.79 7.78
N ASP A 51 -11.08 -5.42 6.64
CA ASP A 51 -10.75 -6.82 6.40
C ASP A 51 -9.35 -7.00 5.77
N GLY A 52 -8.74 -5.91 5.29
CA GLY A 52 -7.48 -5.92 4.55
C GLY A 52 -7.63 -6.58 3.18
N THR A 53 -8.75 -6.36 2.51
CA THR A 53 -9.04 -6.99 1.20
C THR A 53 -8.90 -6.01 0.06
N VAL A 54 -8.31 -6.49 -1.03
CA VAL A 54 -8.11 -5.74 -2.28
C VAL A 54 -8.64 -6.51 -3.47
N ARG A 55 -8.90 -5.82 -4.57
CA ARG A 55 -9.24 -6.38 -5.86
C ARG A 55 -8.14 -6.08 -6.86
N ASP A 56 -7.57 -7.12 -7.47
CA ASP A 56 -6.78 -7.02 -8.68
C ASP A 56 -7.73 -7.14 -9.90
N PRO A 57 -7.92 -6.07 -10.70
CA PRO A 57 -8.84 -6.10 -11.83
C PRO A 57 -8.39 -7.01 -12.99
N GLU A 58 -7.12 -7.44 -13.02
CA GLU A 58 -6.61 -8.32 -14.07
C GLU A 58 -6.84 -9.81 -13.76
N VAL A 59 -7.13 -10.15 -12.50
CA VAL A 59 -7.38 -11.54 -12.09
C VAL A 59 -8.87 -11.85 -12.13
N THR A 60 -9.24 -12.85 -12.93
CA THR A 60 -10.64 -13.28 -13.08
C THR A 60 -11.10 -14.31 -12.06
N TYR A 61 -10.15 -15.01 -11.42
CA TYR A 61 -10.46 -15.96 -10.36
C TYR A 61 -10.97 -15.22 -9.12
N ASN A 62 -12.11 -15.66 -8.57
CA ASN A 62 -12.72 -15.07 -7.38
C ASN A 62 -12.94 -13.54 -7.46
N ASP A 63 -13.33 -13.04 -8.65
CA ASP A 63 -13.47 -11.59 -8.92
C ASP A 63 -12.16 -10.79 -8.68
N GLY A 64 -11.01 -11.47 -8.64
CA GLY A 64 -9.72 -10.86 -8.33
C GLY A 64 -9.62 -10.36 -6.89
N VAL A 65 -10.50 -10.81 -5.99
CA VAL A 65 -10.51 -10.37 -4.59
C VAL A 65 -9.58 -11.24 -3.75
N PHE A 66 -8.64 -10.57 -3.09
CA PHE A 66 -7.63 -11.18 -2.23
C PHE A 66 -7.57 -10.49 -0.87
N ARG A 67 -7.23 -11.27 0.15
CA ARG A 67 -6.84 -10.72 1.44
C ARG A 67 -5.34 -10.47 1.43
N ALA A 68 -4.93 -9.23 1.60
CA ALA A 68 -3.53 -8.88 1.62
C ALA A 68 -2.89 -9.37 2.94
N SER A 69 -1.80 -10.11 2.82
CA SER A 69 -1.03 -10.61 3.97
C SER A 69 -0.38 -9.44 4.70
N GLY A 70 -0.51 -9.38 6.03
CA GLY A 70 -0.05 -8.21 6.79
C GLY A 70 -0.93 -6.96 6.56
N LYS A 71 -2.18 -7.15 6.10
CA LYS A 71 -3.09 -6.09 5.67
C LYS A 71 -2.45 -5.24 4.57
N PHE A 72 -2.07 -4.00 4.86
CA PHE A 72 -1.62 -3.03 3.87
C PHE A 72 -0.10 -2.76 3.92
N GLU A 73 0.67 -3.61 4.59
CA GLU A 73 2.13 -3.47 4.70
C GLU A 73 2.83 -3.30 3.34
N SER A 74 2.36 -4.03 2.34
CA SER A 74 2.87 -4.01 0.96
C SER A 74 2.05 -3.14 0.00
N ILE A 75 1.12 -2.33 0.51
CA ILE A 75 0.19 -1.57 -0.34
C ILE A 75 0.39 -0.07 -0.12
N ARG A 76 0.47 0.71 -1.20
CA ARG A 76 0.64 2.17 -1.17
C ARG A 76 -0.36 2.82 -2.11
N HIS A 77 -0.94 3.96 -1.76
CA HIS A 77 -1.74 4.74 -2.71
C HIS A 77 -0.94 5.04 -3.98
N ARG A 78 -1.65 5.11 -5.10
CA ARG A 78 -1.03 5.45 -6.38
C ARG A 78 -0.68 6.95 -6.42
N GLY A 79 0.60 7.25 -6.68
CA GLY A 79 1.08 8.58 -7.08
C GLY A 79 0.86 9.69 -6.05
N ASP A 80 0.64 10.91 -6.55
CA ASP A 80 0.58 12.16 -5.76
C ASP A 80 -0.63 12.27 -4.83
N SER A 81 -1.54 11.29 -4.86
CA SER A 81 -2.72 11.26 -3.97
C SER A 81 -2.36 11.12 -2.49
N CYS A 82 -1.15 10.62 -2.19
CA CYS A 82 -0.63 10.52 -0.84
C CYS A 82 0.90 10.61 -0.84
N ALA A 83 1.44 11.74 -0.39
CA ALA A 83 2.89 11.98 -0.39
C ALA A 83 3.69 10.89 0.36
N PRO A 84 3.31 10.47 1.59
CA PRO A 84 4.00 9.39 2.29
C PRO A 84 4.02 8.06 1.53
N CYS A 85 2.91 7.71 0.88
CA CYS A 85 2.82 6.51 0.06
C CYS A 85 3.74 6.61 -1.18
N GLY A 86 3.74 7.76 -1.85
CA GLY A 86 4.62 8.04 -2.98
C GLY A 86 6.10 7.96 -2.61
N ASP A 87 6.51 8.65 -1.55
CA ASP A 87 7.88 8.66 -1.04
C ASP A 87 8.35 7.24 -0.69
N SER A 88 7.50 6.44 -0.04
CA SER A 88 7.80 5.04 0.27
C SER A 88 8.04 4.20 -0.98
N VAL A 89 7.25 4.41 -2.06
CA VAL A 89 7.47 3.73 -3.34
C VAL A 89 8.81 4.17 -3.95
N PHE A 90 9.11 5.47 -3.95
CA PHE A 90 10.38 5.99 -4.49
C PHE A 90 11.60 5.44 -3.73
N GLU A 91 11.54 5.38 -2.40
CA GLU A 91 12.61 4.79 -1.58
C GLU A 91 12.85 3.32 -1.92
N MET A 92 11.76 2.54 -2.08
CA MET A 92 11.89 1.14 -2.51
C MET A 92 12.54 1.07 -3.90
N LEU A 93 12.04 1.83 -4.87
CA LEU A 93 12.58 1.84 -6.24
C LEU A 93 14.04 2.33 -6.30
N ALA A 94 14.48 3.19 -5.39
CA ALA A 94 15.87 3.59 -5.28
C ALA A 94 16.75 2.48 -4.67
N ALA A 95 16.17 1.61 -3.84
CA ALA A 95 16.83 0.48 -3.20
C ALA A 95 16.86 -0.80 -4.06
N GLY A 96 15.97 -0.93 -5.05
CA GLY A 96 15.88 -2.10 -5.96
C GLY A 96 16.06 -1.74 -7.44
N GLN A 97 16.38 -2.72 -8.29
CA GLN A 97 16.24 -2.57 -9.74
C GLN A 97 14.76 -2.84 -10.09
N ASP A 98 14.01 -1.79 -10.46
CA ASP A 98 12.60 -1.84 -10.88
C ASP A 98 12.44 -2.80 -12.07
N ALA A 99 11.95 -4.01 -11.81
CA ALA A 99 11.55 -4.94 -12.87
C ALA A 99 10.07 -4.75 -13.14
N TRP A 100 9.78 -3.59 -13.72
CA TRP A 100 8.62 -3.28 -14.55
C TRP A 100 7.34 -4.12 -14.36
N ALA A 101 6.27 -3.47 -13.88
CA ALA A 101 4.91 -3.80 -14.30
C ALA A 101 4.41 -2.76 -15.32
N GLY A 102 3.76 -3.27 -16.36
CA GLY A 102 3.33 -2.58 -17.58
C GLY A 102 3.01 -1.07 -17.52
N TYR A 103 3.81 -0.28 -18.23
CA TYR A 103 3.35 0.65 -19.27
C TYR A 103 2.39 1.81 -18.90
N TRP A 104 2.51 2.54 -17.78
CA TRP A 104 1.71 3.78 -17.60
C TRP A 104 2.41 4.94 -16.84
N MET A 105 3.71 5.17 -17.06
CA MET A 105 4.34 6.47 -16.77
C MET A 105 4.19 7.48 -17.92
N GLN A 106 2.95 7.68 -18.37
CA GLN A 106 2.54 8.85 -19.15
C GLN A 106 1.09 9.10 -18.76
N GLU A 107 0.85 10.04 -17.84
CA GLU A 107 0.08 11.28 -18.06
C GLU A 107 0.53 12.32 -17.03
#